data_AF-A0A645IAK0-F1
#
_entry.id   AF-A0A645IAK0-F1
#
_cell.length_a   1.000
_cell.length_b   1.000
_cell.length_c   1.000
_cell.angle_alpha   90.00
_cell.angle_beta   90.00
_cell.angle_gamma   90.00
#
_symmetry.space_group_name_H-M   'P 1'
#
loop_
_entity.id
_entity.type
_entity.pdbx_description
1 polymer ?
#
loop_
_entity_poly.entity_id
_entity_poly.type
_entity_poly.pdbx_seq_one_letter_code
_entity_poly.pdbx_strand_id
1 'polypeptide(L)'
;MNYNHGGKPVARTKNNTLMLNIDDVGLKVTADLSGTQEARNLYEEIKAGYIDKMSFAFTVNADEYNRDTHTRRITGIKRLYDVAAVDIPAYDTTTIQARSFFEAEAEKERVEARAELDLAKAKIYTKWRNKGI
;
A
#
# COMPACT_ATOMS: atom_id res chain seq x y z
N MET A 1 -8.79 -7.48 3.99
CA MET A 1 -8.80 -6.37 4.95
C MET A 1 -9.92 -6.58 5.95
N ASN A 2 -9.64 -6.33 7.21
CA ASN A 2 -10.58 -6.30 8.32
C ASN A 2 -10.24 -5.12 9.26
N TYR A 3 -10.88 -5.07 10.43
CA TYR A 3 -10.55 -4.16 11.50
C TYR A 3 -9.96 -4.95 12.69
N ASN A 4 -8.84 -4.48 13.25
CA ASN A 4 -8.18 -5.08 14.42
C ASN A 4 -7.92 -6.60 14.32
N HIS A 5 -7.56 -7.10 13.14
CA HIS A 5 -7.32 -8.53 12.87
C HIS A 5 -8.50 -9.44 13.21
N GLY A 6 -9.70 -8.88 13.32
CA GLY A 6 -10.90 -9.57 13.79
C GLY A 6 -12.12 -9.28 12.93
N GLY A 7 -13.25 -9.87 13.33
CA GLY A 7 -14.54 -9.65 12.68
C GLY A 7 -14.62 -10.17 11.23
N LYS A 8 -15.61 -9.64 10.50
CA LYS A 8 -15.82 -9.99 9.09
C LYS A 8 -14.88 -9.16 8.21
N PRO A 9 -14.29 -9.75 7.15
CA PRO A 9 -13.47 -8.98 6.22
C PRO A 9 -14.33 -8.02 5.39
N VAL A 10 -13.86 -6.78 5.25
CA VAL A 10 -14.49 -5.71 4.46
C VAL A 10 -13.96 -5.63 3.02
N ALA A 11 -12.81 -6.23 2.74
CA ALA A 11 -12.25 -6.37 1.40
C ALA A 11 -11.46 -7.67 1.24
N ARG A 12 -11.47 -8.30 0.06
CA ARG A 12 -10.82 -9.60 -0.20
C ARG A 12 -10.11 -9.62 -1.55
N THR A 13 -9.00 -10.35 -1.62
CA THR A 13 -8.32 -10.61 -2.91
C THR A 13 -9.19 -11.47 -3.83
N LYS A 14 -9.93 -12.43 -3.26
CA LYS A 14 -10.78 -13.37 -4.01
C LYS A 14 -11.89 -12.70 -4.84
N ASN A 15 -12.37 -11.54 -4.42
CA ASN A 15 -13.41 -10.79 -5.15
C ASN A 15 -12.89 -9.45 -5.68
N ASN A 16 -11.56 -9.31 -5.82
CA ASN A 16 -10.89 -8.15 -6.38
C ASN A 16 -11.13 -6.81 -5.66
N THR A 17 -11.68 -6.81 -4.44
CA THR A 17 -11.80 -5.58 -3.64
C THR A 17 -10.57 -5.30 -2.79
N LEU A 18 -9.58 -6.19 -2.77
CA LEU A 18 -8.30 -5.99 -2.10
C LEU A 18 -7.15 -6.31 -3.06
N MET A 19 -6.25 -5.36 -3.23
CA MET A 19 -4.99 -5.51 -3.97
C MET A 19 -3.82 -5.35 -3.01
N LEU A 20 -2.82 -6.20 -3.18
CA LEU A 20 -1.58 -6.21 -2.41
C LEU A 20 -0.43 -6.08 -3.40
N ASN A 21 0.45 -5.12 -3.16
CA ASN A 21 1.66 -4.94 -3.94
C ASN A 21 2.84 -4.71 -3.01
N ILE A 22 4.04 -5.15 -3.41
CA ILE A 22 5.27 -4.82 -2.72
C ILE A 22 5.97 -3.74 -3.56
N ASP A 23 6.36 -2.65 -2.91
CA ASP A 23 7.19 -1.60 -3.50
C ASP A 23 8.45 -1.36 -2.66
N ASP A 24 9.25 -0.38 -3.05
CA ASP A 24 10.53 -0.05 -2.40
C ASP A 24 10.37 0.42 -0.94
N VAL A 25 9.15 0.75 -0.51
CA VAL A 25 8.83 1.16 0.86
C VAL A 25 8.32 -0.03 1.69
N GLY A 26 7.47 -0.88 1.10
CA GLY A 26 6.99 -2.09 1.77
C GLY A 26 5.72 -2.67 1.16
N LEU A 27 4.86 -3.24 2.00
CA LEU A 27 3.58 -3.81 1.58
C LEU A 27 2.54 -2.70 1.39
N LYS A 28 2.24 -2.40 0.13
CA LYS A 28 1.15 -1.50 -0.27
C LYS A 28 -0.18 -2.27 -0.33
N VAL A 29 -1.18 -1.73 0.35
CA VAL A 29 -2.55 -2.26 0.39
C VAL A 29 -3.49 -1.27 -0.29
N THR A 30 -4.33 -1.75 -1.20
CA THR A 30 -5.43 -0.97 -1.78
C THR A 30 -6.73 -1.73 -1.59
N ALA A 31 -7.72 -1.10 -0.97
CA ALA A 31 -9.00 -1.71 -0.69
C ALA A 31 -10.15 -0.88 -1.27
N ASP A 32 -11.03 -1.52 -2.04
CA ASP A 32 -12.32 -0.98 -2.42
C ASP A 32 -13.30 -1.26 -1.27
N LEU A 33 -13.70 -0.18 -0.60
CA LEU A 33 -14.60 -0.21 0.54
C LEU A 33 -16.05 0.17 0.17
N SER A 34 -16.40 0.19 -1.12
CA SER A 34 -17.75 0.55 -1.58
C SER A 34 -18.79 -0.56 -1.37
N GLY A 35 -18.35 -1.81 -1.18
CA GLY A 35 -19.22 -2.99 -1.21
C GLY A 35 -20.27 -3.07 -0.11
N THR A 36 -19.86 -3.22 1.15
CA THR A 36 -20.78 -3.39 2.30
C THR A 36 -20.91 -2.12 3.13
N GLN A 37 -21.92 -2.07 4.01
CA GLN A 37 -22.08 -0.92 4.91
C GLN A 37 -20.92 -0.82 5.90
N GLU A 38 -20.44 -1.95 6.41
CA GLU A 38 -19.29 -2.00 7.31
C GLU A 38 -18.02 -1.48 6.62
N ALA A 39 -17.82 -1.81 5.34
CA ALA A 39 -16.71 -1.29 4.56
C ALA A 39 -16.80 0.23 4.38
N ARG A 40 -17.99 0.75 4.03
CA ARG A 40 -18.22 2.19 3.88
C ARG A 40 -18.07 2.96 5.19
N ASN A 41 -18.51 2.38 6.32
CA ASN A 41 -18.30 2.98 7.64
C ASN A 41 -16.80 3.09 7.95
N LEU A 42 -16.03 2.03 7.71
CA LEU A 42 -14.58 2.04 7.90
C LEU A 42 -13.90 3.10 7.01
N TYR A 43 -14.37 3.26 5.78
CA TYR A 43 -13.88 4.33 4.89
C TYR A 43 -14.09 5.72 5.49
N GLU A 44 -15.29 6.00 6.02
CA GLU A 44 -15.58 7.30 6.65
C GLU A 44 -14.78 7.49 7.94
N GLU A 45 -14.55 6.44 8.73
CA GLU A 45 -13.69 6.49 9.92
C GLU A 45 -12.24 6.83 9.57
N ILE A 46 -11.71 6.22 8.50
CA ILE A 46 -10.37 6.53 7.99
C ILE A 46 -10.31 7.96 7.47
N LYS A 47 -11.32 8.37 6.69
CA LYS A 47 -11.41 9.72 6.11
C LYS A 47 -11.49 10.81 7.18
N ALA A 48 -12.22 10.53 8.26
CA ALA A 48 -12.34 11.43 9.42
C ALA A 48 -11.09 11.42 10.32
N GLY A 49 -10.14 10.50 10.09
CA GLY A 49 -8.92 10.38 10.88
C GLY A 49 -9.11 9.67 12.22
N TYR A 50 -10.24 8.97 12.43
CA TYR A 50 -10.41 8.12 13.61
C TYR A 50 -9.50 6.89 13.55
N ILE A 51 -9.27 6.39 12.33
CA ILE A 51 -8.40 5.25 12.07
C ILE A 51 -7.37 5.64 11.01
N ASP A 52 -6.11 5.78 11.40
CA ASP A 52 -5.02 6.23 10.53
C ASP A 52 -3.85 5.22 10.44
N LYS A 53 -3.99 4.05 11.10
CA LYS A 53 -2.97 3.00 11.15
C LYS A 53 -3.37 1.68 10.50
N MET A 54 -2.35 0.91 10.15
CA MET A 54 -2.47 -0.43 9.55
C MET A 54 -1.57 -1.44 10.24
N SER A 55 -1.98 -2.70 10.14
CA SER A 55 -1.20 -3.86 10.57
C SER A 55 -1.43 -5.03 9.62
N PHE A 56 -0.54 -6.03 9.68
CA PHE A 56 -0.63 -7.24 8.88
C PHE A 56 -0.05 -8.43 9.65
N ALA A 57 -0.74 -9.56 9.62
CA ALA A 57 -0.28 -10.78 10.27
C ALA A 57 0.38 -11.72 9.26
N PHE A 58 1.56 -12.22 9.58
CA PHE A 58 2.34 -13.09 8.69
C PHE A 58 3.21 -14.09 9.47
N THR A 59 3.67 -15.12 8.77
CA THR A 59 4.72 -16.02 9.26
C THR A 59 6.03 -15.75 8.54
N VAL A 60 7.13 -15.75 9.30
CA VAL A 60 8.49 -15.61 8.78
C VAL A 60 8.94 -16.92 8.14
N ASN A 61 9.54 -16.83 6.96
CA ASN A 61 10.23 -17.95 6.31
C ASN A 61 11.72 -17.95 6.63
N ALA A 62 12.32 -16.76 6.61
CA ALA A 62 13.74 -16.55 6.81
C ALA A 62 14.00 -15.20 7.48
N ASP A 63 15.00 -15.17 8.33
CA ASP A 63 15.47 -14.00 9.04
C ASP A 63 16.98 -14.09 9.32
N GLU A 64 17.54 -12.93 9.60
CA GLU A 64 18.91 -12.76 10.05
C GLU A 64 18.90 -12.01 11.39
N TYR A 65 19.80 -12.38 12.28
CA TYR A 65 19.97 -11.71 13.55
C TYR A 65 21.37 -11.08 13.64
N ASN A 66 21.41 -9.75 13.80
CA ASN A 66 22.63 -9.02 14.07
C ASN A 66 22.81 -8.92 15.60
N ARG A 67 23.87 -9.58 16.11
CA ARG A 67 24.18 -9.61 17.55
C ARG A 67 24.72 -8.29 18.07
N ASP A 68 25.40 -7.50 17.24
CA ASP A 68 26.03 -6.25 17.66
C ASP A 68 24.96 -5.19 17.90
N THR A 69 24.00 -5.07 16.99
CA THR A 69 22.88 -4.12 17.09
C THR A 69 21.63 -4.71 17.75
N HIS A 70 21.65 -5.99 18.13
CA HIS A 70 20.51 -6.75 18.65
C HIS A 70 19.25 -6.65 17.77
N THR A 71 19.42 -6.50 16.45
CA THR A 71 18.32 -6.35 15.51
C THR A 71 18.07 -7.65 14.73
N ARG A 72 16.78 -7.96 14.56
CA ARG A 72 16.30 -9.04 13.70
C ARG A 72 15.81 -8.46 12.38
N ARG A 73 16.35 -8.93 11.27
CA ARG A 73 15.92 -8.55 9.91
C ARG A 73 15.19 -9.71 9.28
N ILE A 74 13.92 -9.50 8.93
CA ILE A 74 13.12 -10.51 8.22
C ILE A 74 13.51 -10.46 6.74
N THR A 75 13.99 -11.57 6.20
CA THR A 75 14.49 -11.67 4.81
C THR A 75 13.55 -12.47 3.92
N GLY A 76 12.57 -13.17 4.49
CA GLY A 76 11.51 -13.84 3.74
C GLY A 76 10.22 -14.01 4.51
N ILE A 77 9.09 -13.76 3.85
CA ILE A 77 7.73 -14.01 4.36
C ILE A 77 7.24 -15.35 3.81
N LYS A 78 6.81 -16.26 4.68
CA LYS A 78 6.28 -17.57 4.29
C LYS A 78 4.83 -17.47 3.85
N ARG A 79 4.03 -16.74 4.63
CA ARG A 79 2.60 -16.55 4.38
C ARG A 79 2.11 -15.26 5.03
N LEU A 80 1.37 -14.47 4.25
CA LEU A 80 0.55 -13.38 4.74
C LEU A 80 -0.86 -13.91 5.05
N TYR A 81 -1.36 -13.65 6.25
CA TYR A 81 -2.70 -14.09 6.70
C TYR A 81 -3.74 -13.02 6.45
N ASP A 82 -3.48 -11.81 6.91
CA ASP A 82 -4.39 -10.68 6.73
C ASP A 82 -3.65 -9.33 6.74
N VAL A 83 -4.43 -8.32 6.41
CA VAL A 83 -4.10 -6.90 6.55
C VAL A 83 -5.31 -6.25 7.23
N ALA A 84 -5.07 -5.34 8.15
CA ALA A 84 -6.09 -4.78 9.01
C ALA A 84 -5.88 -3.27 9.15
N ALA A 85 -6.97 -2.50 9.09
CA ALA A 85 -6.98 -1.18 9.71
C ALA A 85 -7.03 -1.38 11.23
N VAL A 86 -6.25 -0.62 11.96
CA VAL A 86 -6.08 -0.81 13.41
C VAL A 86 -6.11 0.50 14.17
N ASP A 87 -6.59 0.46 15.40
CA ASP A 87 -6.46 1.54 16.38
C ASP A 87 -5.05 1.57 17.01
N ILE A 88 -4.46 0.40 17.25
CA ILE A 88 -3.13 0.22 17.84
C ILE A 88 -2.24 -0.55 16.86
N PRO A 89 -1.27 0.11 16.21
CA PRO A 89 -0.40 -0.57 15.26
C PRO A 89 0.70 -1.40 15.94
N ALA A 90 1.11 -2.46 15.26
CA ALA A 90 2.38 -3.13 15.57
C ALA A 90 3.62 -2.34 15.11
N TYR A 91 3.43 -1.37 14.19
CA TYR A 91 4.48 -0.51 13.64
C TYR A 91 3.99 0.93 13.52
N ASP A 92 4.65 1.87 14.19
CA ASP A 92 4.23 3.28 14.22
C ASP A 92 4.29 3.97 12.84
N THR A 93 5.12 3.46 11.94
CA THR A 93 5.35 4.01 10.60
C THR A 93 4.28 3.64 9.58
N THR A 94 3.26 2.86 9.96
CA THR A 94 2.16 2.57 9.05
C THR A 94 1.23 3.77 8.93
N THR A 95 0.66 3.93 7.74
CA THR A 95 -0.32 4.98 7.43
C THR A 95 -1.42 4.38 6.58
N ILE A 96 -2.67 4.74 6.85
CA ILE A 96 -3.79 4.54 5.92
C ILE A 96 -4.38 5.88 5.51
N GLN A 97 -4.90 5.95 4.29
CA GLN A 97 -5.55 7.12 3.74
C GLN A 97 -6.78 6.66 2.96
N ALA A 98 -7.91 7.31 3.20
CA ALA A 98 -9.12 7.16 2.40
C ALA A 98 -9.00 8.09 1.18
N ARG A 99 -9.10 7.52 -0.02
CA ARG A 99 -9.12 8.29 -1.28
C ARG A 99 -10.43 8.01 -2.00
N SER A 100 -11.04 9.05 -2.57
CA SER A 100 -12.18 8.86 -3.45
C SER A 100 -11.75 8.13 -4.72
N PHE A 101 -12.61 7.26 -5.27
CA PHE A 101 -12.35 6.57 -6.54
C PHE A 101 -11.99 7.56 -7.66
N PHE A 102 -12.72 8.67 -7.75
CA PHE A 102 -12.47 9.72 -8.76
C PHE A 102 -11.14 10.43 -8.54
N GLU A 103 -10.75 10.67 -7.29
CA GLU A 103 -9.45 11.28 -6.97
C GLU A 103 -8.31 10.31 -7.27
N ALA A 104 -8.50 9.02 -7.00
CA ALA A 104 -7.52 7.98 -7.27
C ALA A 104 -7.30 7.77 -8.79
N GLU A 105 -8.37 7.74 -9.59
CA GLU A 105 -8.27 7.68 -11.06
C GLU A 105 -7.62 8.94 -11.62
N ALA A 106 -8.05 10.14 -11.18
CA ALA A 106 -7.44 11.38 -11.63
C ALA A 106 -5.94 11.48 -11.24
N GLU A 107 -5.55 10.98 -10.07
CA GLU A 107 -4.14 10.92 -9.68
C GLU A 107 -3.36 9.93 -10.53
N LYS A 108 -3.93 8.76 -10.83
CA LYS A 108 -3.33 7.75 -11.71
C LYS A 108 -3.09 8.31 -13.12
N GLU A 109 -4.09 8.95 -13.72
CA GLU A 109 -3.95 9.64 -15.01
C GLU A 109 -2.86 10.72 -14.97
N ARG A 110 -2.78 11.50 -13.89
CA ARG A 110 -1.73 12.53 -13.72
C ARG A 110 -0.34 11.94 -13.59
N VAL A 111 -0.19 10.81 -12.89
CA VAL A 111 1.09 10.10 -12.75
C VAL A 111 1.53 9.51 -14.08
N GLU A 112 0.61 8.86 -14.82
CA GLU A 112 0.88 8.30 -16.15
C GLU A 112 1.30 9.40 -17.14
N ALA A 113 0.55 10.51 -17.20
CA ALA A 113 0.88 11.65 -18.06
C ALA A 113 2.25 12.27 -17.73
N ARG A 114 2.62 12.31 -16.44
CA ARG A 114 3.94 12.81 -16.01
C ARG A 114 5.06 11.86 -16.43
N ALA A 115 4.87 10.55 -16.28
CA ALA A 115 5.83 9.55 -16.72
C ALA A 115 6.05 9.59 -18.25
N GLU A 116 4.99 9.77 -19.03
CA GLU A 116 5.09 9.94 -20.49
C GLU A 116 5.87 11.21 -20.87
N LEU A 117 5.59 12.33 -20.21
CA LEU A 117 6.32 13.60 -20.42
C LEU A 117 7.81 13.46 -20.10
N ASP A 118 8.15 12.80 -19.00
CA ASP A 118 9.53 12.60 -18.60
C ASP A 118 10.28 11.66 -19.57
N LEU A 119 9.61 10.62 -20.07
CA LEU A 119 10.14 9.74 -21.12
C LEU A 119 10.35 10.50 -22.44
N ALA A 120 9.41 11.37 -22.83
CA ALA A 120 9.54 12.19 -24.02
C ALA A 120 10.71 13.17 -23.91
N LYS A 121 10.87 13.85 -22.76
CA LYS A 121 12.03 14.72 -22.49
C LYS A 121 13.35 13.96 -22.54
N ALA A 122 13.42 12.76 -21.94
CA ALA A 122 14.61 11.93 -21.97
C ALA A 122 14.99 11.49 -23.40
N LYS A 123 14.00 11.12 -24.23
CA LYS A 123 14.20 10.80 -25.65
C LYS A 123 14.72 11.99 -26.45
N ILE A 124 14.14 13.17 -26.23
CA ILE A 124 14.59 14.41 -26.86
C ILE A 124 16.04 14.70 -26.45
N TYR A 125 16.33 14.72 -25.15
CA TYR A 125 17.69 14.96 -24.63
C TYR A 125 18.72 13.99 -25.22
N THR A 126 18.39 12.70 -25.29
CA THR A 126 19.28 11.68 -25.88
C THR A 126 19.51 11.92 -27.37
N LYS A 127 18.47 12.35 -28.10
CA LYS A 127 18.55 12.71 -29.53
C LYS A 127 19.43 13.95 -29.77
N TRP A 128 19.35 14.96 -28.91
CA TRP A 128 20.22 16.15 -28.96
C TRP A 128 21.68 15.77 -28.69
N ARG A 129 21.93 15.01 -27.61
CA ARG A 129 23.27 14.53 -27.27
C ARG A 129 23.93 13.73 -28.40
N ASN A 130 23.17 12.88 -29.08
CA ASN A 130 23.68 12.05 -30.19
C ASN A 130 23.84 12.84 -31.51
N LYS A 131 23.29 14.06 -31.61
CA LYS A 131 23.43 14.93 -32.79
C LYS A 131 24.62 15.89 -32.72
N GLY A 132 25.37 15.92 -31.62
CA GLY A 132 26.61 16.70 -31.51
C GLY A 132 26.42 18.21 -31.60
N ILE A 133 25.31 18.73 -31.06
CA ILE A 133 25.12 20.16 -30.76
C ILE A 133 25.11 20.31 -29.24
#